data_AF-A0A3M1ALZ7-F1
#
_entry.id   AF-A0A3M1ALZ7-F1
#
_cell.length_a   1.000
_cell.length_b   1.000
_cell.length_c   1.000
_cell.angle_alpha   90.00
_cell.angle_beta   90.00
_cell.angle_gamma   90.00
#
_symmetry.space_group_name_H-M   'P 1'
#
loop_
_entity.id
_entity.type
_entity.pdbx_description
1 polymer ?
#
loop_
_entity_poly.entity_id
_entity_poly.type
_entity_poly.pdbx_seq_one_letter_code
_entity_poly.pdbx_strand_id
1 'polypeptide(L)'
;WPLVHFTSISTTRDALNGETDIQLSAELYLGELHPDHVQVELFGAPLNGNGYHTVVVPLEQNGNGSTSIARYSLKTRIPLGRDAELRLRVIPRHPLLAHKHELGLIYWKDVD
;
A
#
# COMPACT_ATOMS: atom_id res chain seq x y z
N TRP A 1 14.33 -6.31 2.35
CA TRP A 1 14.89 -4.97 2.62
C TRP A 1 14.88 -4.69 4.11
N PRO A 2 16.00 -4.82 4.82
CA PRO A 2 16.01 -4.74 6.28
C PRO A 2 15.73 -3.31 6.80
N LEU A 3 16.02 -2.29 5.99
CA LEU A 3 15.84 -0.90 6.39
C LEU A 3 14.49 -0.31 6.00
N VAL A 4 13.79 -0.87 5.02
CA VAL A 4 12.52 -0.30 4.53
C VAL A 4 11.40 -0.58 5.52
N HIS A 5 10.78 0.47 6.06
CA HIS A 5 9.66 0.34 7.00
C HIS A 5 8.79 1.60 7.02
N PHE A 6 7.50 1.44 7.29
CA PHE A 6 6.59 2.57 7.50
C PHE A 6 6.90 3.23 8.85
N THR A 7 7.06 4.55 8.84
CA THR A 7 7.25 5.36 10.06
C THR A 7 5.93 5.92 10.57
N SER A 8 4.96 6.10 9.68
CA SER A 8 3.61 6.56 10.01
C SER A 8 2.61 6.03 8.98
N ILE A 9 1.43 5.64 9.46
CA ILE A 9 0.27 5.28 8.63
C ILE A 9 -0.95 5.94 9.26
N SER A 10 -1.76 6.60 8.44
CA SER A 10 -3.05 7.17 8.82
C SER A 10 -4.07 6.75 7.78
N THR A 11 -5.17 6.16 8.24
CA THR A 11 -6.23 5.68 7.35
C THR A 11 -7.59 6.04 7.93
N THR A 12 -8.47 6.51 7.07
CA THR A 12 -9.91 6.55 7.34
C THR A 12 -10.60 5.66 6.34
N ARG A 13 -11.58 4.89 6.82
CA ARG A 13 -12.42 4.04 6.00
C ARG A 13 -13.89 4.23 6.37
N ASP A 14 -14.73 4.33 5.36
CA ASP A 14 -16.17 4.34 5.53
C ASP A 14 -16.79 3.35 4.54
N ALA A 15 -17.61 2.45 5.05
CA ALA A 15 -18.16 1.34 4.27
C ALA A 15 -19.68 1.48 4.16
N LEU A 16 -20.16 1.59 2.92
CA LEU A 16 -21.56 1.77 2.58
C LEU A 16 -21.92 0.92 1.36
N ASN A 17 -23.01 0.17 1.43
CA ASN A 17 -23.57 -0.60 0.31
C ASN A 17 -22.58 -1.55 -0.39
N GLY A 18 -21.63 -2.14 0.35
CA GLY A 18 -20.65 -3.07 -0.21
C GLY A 18 -19.46 -2.41 -0.91
N GLU A 19 -19.37 -1.08 -0.85
CA GLU A 19 -18.18 -0.31 -1.21
C GLU A 19 -17.54 0.27 0.05
N THR A 20 -16.23 0.48 0.00
CA THR A 20 -15.47 1.16 1.05
C THR A 20 -14.73 2.35 0.45
N ASP A 21 -15.06 3.55 0.95
CA ASP A 21 -14.29 4.76 0.74
C ASP A 21 -13.06 4.74 1.65
N ILE A 22 -11.88 4.94 1.07
CA ILE A 22 -10.59 4.87 1.75
C ILE A 22 -9.83 6.16 1.48
N GLN A 23 -9.36 6.79 2.56
CA GLN A 23 -8.35 7.83 2.51
C GLN A 23 -7.16 7.39 3.37
N LEU A 24 -5.99 7.30 2.76
CA LEU A 24 -4.79 6.76 3.36
C LEU A 24 -3.61 7.72 3.11
N SER A 25 -2.80 7.92 4.13
CA SER A 25 -1.51 8.61 4.08
C SER A 25 -0.46 7.76 4.80
N ALA A 26 0.72 7.65 4.21
CA ALA A 26 1.83 6.88 4.79
C ALA A 26 3.16 7.61 4.61
N GLU A 27 4.03 7.50 5.63
CA GLU A 27 5.44 7.85 5.54
C GLU A 27 6.27 6.56 5.55
N LEU A 28 7.18 6.44 4.59
CA LEU A 28 8.02 5.27 4.38
C LEU A 28 9.49 5.67 4.49
N TYR A 29 10.19 5.08 5.46
CA TYR A 29 11.65 5.17 5.50
C TYR A 29 12.24 4.17 4.49
N LEU A 30 13.06 4.67 3.58
CA LEU A 30 13.62 3.95 2.44
C LEU A 30 15.09 3.57 2.62
N GLY A 31 15.74 4.04 3.68
CA GLY A 31 17.20 3.94 3.83
C GLY A 31 17.91 4.69 2.70
N GLU A 32 18.62 3.96 1.85
CA GLU A 32 19.37 4.50 0.69
C GLU A 32 18.59 4.39 -0.64
N LEU A 33 17.38 3.83 -0.63
CA LEU A 33 16.59 3.67 -1.86
C LEU A 33 15.97 5.01 -2.29
N HIS A 34 16.02 5.28 -3.60
CA HIS A 34 15.22 6.35 -4.19
C HIS A 34 13.73 5.93 -4.20
N PRO A 35 12.79 6.86 -3.97
CA PRO A 35 11.36 6.56 -4.00
C PRO A 35 10.88 5.89 -5.30
N ASP A 36 11.48 6.26 -6.44
CA ASP A 36 11.14 5.68 -7.75
C ASP A 36 11.53 4.20 -7.90
N HIS A 37 12.40 3.68 -7.01
CA HIS A 37 12.81 2.27 -7.00
C HIS A 37 11.79 1.36 -6.31
N VAL A 38 10.73 1.93 -5.73
CA VAL A 38 9.69 1.17 -5.05
C VAL A 38 8.31 1.58 -5.53
N GLN A 39 7.33 0.70 -5.28
CA GLN A 39 5.92 1.00 -5.40
C GLN A 39 5.23 0.59 -4.12
N VAL A 40 4.42 1.50 -3.58
CA VAL A 40 3.58 1.22 -2.41
C VAL A 40 2.17 0.91 -2.91
N GLU A 41 1.58 -0.16 -2.41
CA GLU A 41 0.25 -0.61 -2.82
C GLU A 41 -0.62 -0.90 -1.59
N LEU A 42 -1.88 -0.51 -1.69
CA LEU A 42 -2.95 -1.02 -0.84
C LEU A 42 -3.43 -2.35 -1.43
N PHE A 43 -3.36 -3.40 -0.63
CA PHE A 43 -3.94 -4.70 -0.89
C PHE A 43 -5.18 -4.87 -0.02
N GLY A 44 -6.33 -5.10 -0.64
CA GLY A 44 -7.58 -5.40 0.02
C GLY A 44 -8.05 -6.82 -0.27
N ALA A 45 -8.44 -7.57 0.76
CA ALA A 45 -9.02 -8.90 0.62
C ALA A 45 -10.30 -9.02 1.46
N PRO A 46 -11.35 -9.69 0.97
CA PRO A 46 -12.54 -9.95 1.76
C PRO A 46 -12.27 -11.02 2.84
N LEU A 47 -12.82 -10.85 4.05
CA LEU A 47 -12.64 -11.83 5.13
C LEU A 47 -13.38 -13.17 4.90
N ASN A 48 -14.47 -13.22 4.11
CA ASN A 48 -15.39 -14.36 4.16
C ASN A 48 -16.02 -14.76 2.80
N GLY A 49 -15.20 -15.06 1.78
CA GLY A 49 -15.69 -15.71 0.53
C GLY A 49 -16.90 -15.04 -0.14
N ASN A 50 -17.14 -13.76 0.14
CA ASN A 50 -18.41 -13.06 -0.05
C ASN A 50 -18.62 -12.63 -1.52
N GLY A 51 -17.98 -13.33 -2.47
CA GLY A 51 -18.00 -13.03 -3.89
C GLY A 51 -17.15 -11.83 -4.32
N TYR A 52 -16.56 -11.09 -3.38
CA TYR A 52 -15.65 -9.99 -3.69
C TYR A 52 -14.26 -10.51 -4.09
N HIS A 53 -13.60 -9.81 -5.01
CA HIS A 53 -12.23 -10.11 -5.43
C HIS A 53 -11.22 -9.28 -4.64
N THR A 54 -9.98 -9.77 -4.55
CA THR A 54 -8.86 -8.99 -4.00
C THR A 54 -8.62 -7.75 -4.86
N VAL A 55 -8.38 -6.61 -4.22
CA VAL A 55 -8.11 -5.34 -4.90
C VAL A 55 -6.68 -4.91 -4.60
N VAL A 56 -5.99 -4.39 -5.62
CA VAL A 56 -4.65 -3.80 -5.49
C VAL A 56 -4.69 -2.40 -6.06
N VAL A 57 -4.37 -1.41 -5.25
CA VAL A 57 -4.35 0.00 -5.67
C VAL A 57 -3.00 0.62 -5.34
N PRO A 58 -2.25 1.13 -6.33
CA PRO A 58 -1.00 1.84 -6.05
C PRO A 58 -1.30 3.16 -5.32
N LEU A 59 -0.46 3.50 -4.35
CA LEU A 59 -0.48 4.83 -3.74
C LEU A 59 0.30 5.82 -4.61
N GLU A 60 -0.13 7.07 -4.60
CA GLU A 60 0.59 8.18 -5.23
C GLU A 60 1.70 8.68 -4.29
N GLN A 61 2.90 8.89 -4.83
CA GLN A 61 3.98 9.52 -4.10
C GLN A 61 3.76 11.04 -4.07
N ASN A 62 3.64 11.61 -2.88
CA ASN A 62 3.38 13.03 -2.68
C ASN A 62 4.62 13.73 -2.12
N GLY A 63 5.44 14.25 -3.01
CA GLY A 63 6.66 14.98 -2.67
C GLY A 63 7.82 14.09 -2.24
N ASN A 64 8.97 14.73 -2.07
CA ASN A 64 10.15 14.12 -1.48
C ASN A 64 10.17 14.55 0.00
N GLY A 65 10.12 13.58 0.92
CA GLY A 65 10.47 13.88 2.31
C GLY A 65 11.97 14.20 2.41
N SER A 66 12.57 14.01 3.58
CA SER A 66 14.04 14.01 3.65
C SER A 66 14.63 12.94 2.72
N THR A 67 15.96 12.94 2.52
CA THR A 67 16.67 12.03 1.60
C THR A 67 16.35 10.54 1.78
N SER A 68 15.78 10.14 2.92
CA SER A 68 15.45 8.76 3.26
C SER A 68 13.97 8.52 3.58
N ILE A 69 13.11 9.53 3.55
CA ILE A 69 11.68 9.39 3.84
C ILE A 69 10.86 9.81 2.62
N ALA A 70 9.94 8.95 2.20
CA ALA A 70 8.97 9.24 1.15
C ALA A 70 7.55 9.26 1.71
N ARG A 71 6.71 10.14 1.15
CA ARG A 71 5.31 10.27 1.52
C ARG A 71 4.42 9.73 0.43
N TYR A 72 3.41 8.98 0.83
CA TYR A 72 2.45 8.35 -0.08
C TYR A 72 1.03 8.65 0.37
N SER A 73 0.10 8.78 -0.58
CA SER A 73 -1.32 8.85 -0.27
C SER A 73 -2.18 8.09 -1.26
N LEU A 74 -3.39 7.78 -0.83
CA LEU A 74 -4.44 7.23 -1.67
C LEU A 74 -5.78 7.78 -1.21
N LYS A 75 -6.60 8.23 -2.16
CA LYS A 75 -8.03 8.44 -1.93
C LYS A 75 -8.80 7.68 -3.00
N THR A 76 -9.51 6.64 -2.60
CA THR A 76 -10.19 5.75 -3.55
C THR A 76 -11.43 5.13 -2.95
N ARG A 77 -12.26 4.55 -3.80
CA ARG A 77 -13.37 3.70 -3.42
C ARG A 77 -13.13 2.31 -3.98
N ILE A 78 -13.22 1.29 -3.13
CA ILE A 78 -13.04 -0.10 -3.52
C ILE A 78 -14.30 -0.92 -3.27
N PRO A 79 -14.64 -1.89 -4.14
CA PRO A 79 -15.80 -2.76 -3.99
C PRO A 79 -15.50 -3.86 -2.96
N LEU A 80 -15.29 -3.44 -1.71
CA LEU A 80 -15.09 -4.32 -0.57
C LEU A 80 -16.05 -3.90 0.53
N GLY A 81 -16.62 -4.88 1.23
CA GLY A 81 -17.43 -4.64 2.41
C GLY A 81 -16.61 -4.16 3.60
N ARG A 82 -17.31 -3.75 4.67
CA ARG A 82 -16.72 -3.25 5.92
C ARG A 82 -15.67 -4.19 6.53
N ASP A 83 -15.90 -5.49 6.40
CA ASP A 83 -15.05 -6.56 6.96
C ASP A 83 -13.94 -6.97 5.98
N ALA A 84 -13.37 -6.03 5.22
CA ALA A 84 -12.21 -6.33 4.40
C ALA A 84 -10.92 -6.16 5.21
N GLU A 85 -9.99 -7.09 4.99
CA GLU A 85 -8.60 -6.94 5.40
C GLU A 85 -7.91 -5.97 4.45
N LEU A 86 -7.27 -4.95 5.03
CA LEU A 86 -6.48 -3.97 4.29
C LEU A 86 -5.03 -4.05 4.75
N ARG A 87 -4.12 -4.18 3.80
CA ARG A 87 -2.67 -4.25 4.05
C ARG A 87 -1.95 -3.34 3.09
N LEU A 88 -0.93 -2.65 3.56
CA LEU A 88 0.06 -2.01 2.70
C LEU A 88 1.17 -2.99 2.37
N ARG A 89 1.67 -2.89 1.14
CA ARG A 89 2.92 -3.53 0.76
C ARG A 89 3.82 -2.58 0.00
N VAL A 90 5.13 -2.82 0.12
CA VAL A 90 6.16 -2.16 -0.68
C VAL A 90 6.80 -3.23 -1.56
N ILE A 91 6.84 -2.96 -2.86
CA ILE A 91 7.42 -3.84 -3.88
C ILE A 91 8.52 -3.11 -4.67
N PRO A 92 9.49 -3.84 -5.25
CA PRO A 92 10.50 -3.23 -6.11
C PRO A 92 9.88 -2.70 -7.41
N ARG A 93 10.37 -1.55 -7.89
CA ARG A 93 9.97 -0.92 -9.13
C ARG A 93 11.21 -0.62 -9.98
N HIS A 94 11.36 -1.37 -11.07
CA HIS A 94 12.45 -1.21 -12.03
C HIS A 94 12.01 -1.75 -13.40
N PRO A 95 12.31 -1.07 -14.52
CA PRO A 95 11.91 -1.53 -15.86
C PRO A 95 12.43 -2.92 -16.25
N LEU A 96 13.56 -3.35 -15.65
CA LEU A 96 14.20 -4.65 -15.93
C LEU A 96 13.88 -5.75 -14.91
N LEU A 97 12.94 -5.55 -13.98
CA LEU A 97 12.52 -6.62 -13.08
C LEU A 97 11.82 -7.73 -13.88
N ALA A 98 12.36 -8.95 -13.81
CA ALA A 98 11.79 -10.12 -14.47
C ALA A 98 10.39 -10.46 -13.90
N HIS A 99 10.22 -10.34 -12.58
CA HIS A 99 8.94 -10.51 -11.91
C HIS A 99 8.71 -9.40 -10.87
N LYS A 100 7.56 -8.72 -10.92
CA LYS A 100 7.20 -7.64 -9.97
C LYS A 100 7.03 -8.11 -8.53
N HIS A 101 6.81 -9.41 -8.32
CA HIS A 101 6.52 -10.02 -7.03
C HIS A 101 7.53 -11.10 -6.64
N GLU A 102 8.82 -10.87 -6.89
CA GLU A 102 9.85 -11.74 -6.33
C GLU A 102 9.71 -11.76 -4.80
N LEU A 103 9.31 -12.91 -4.26
CA LEU A 103 8.79 -13.06 -2.89
C LEU A 103 9.78 -12.60 -1.80
N GLY A 104 11.08 -12.57 -2.10
CA GLY A 104 12.12 -12.07 -1.19
C GLY A 104 12.17 -10.54 -1.04
N LEU A 105 11.39 -9.79 -1.82
CA LEU A 105 11.46 -8.31 -1.89
C LEU A 105 10.15 -7.60 -1.53
N ILE A 106 9.17 -8.33 -0.96
CA ILE A 106 7.91 -7.73 -0.54
C ILE A 106 7.94 -7.44 0.96
N TYR A 107 7.80 -6.17 1.33
CA TYR A 107 7.57 -5.75 2.71
C TYR A 107 6.08 -5.51 2.95
N TRP A 108 5.52 -6.07 4.01
CA TRP A 108 4.08 -5.99 4.33
C TRP A 108 3.85 -5.25 5.65
N LYS A 109 2.73 -4.54 5.74
CA LYS A 109 2.26 -3.91 6.97
C LYS A 109 0.73 -3.83 7.00
N ASP A 110 0.13 -4.26 8.10
CA ASP A 110 -1.30 -4.13 8.33
C ASP A 110 -1.69 -2.66 8.51
N VAL A 111 -2.91 -2.32 8.08
CA VAL A 111 -3.49 -0.99 8.22
C VAL A 111 -4.53 -1.06 9.34
N ASP A 112 -4.17 -0.52 10.51
CA ASP A 112 -5.05 -0.40 11.68
C ASP A 112 -6.00 0.81 11.56
#